data_AF-A0A3A9EIQ6-F1
#
_entry.id   AF-A0A3A9EIQ6-F1
#
_cell.length_a   1.000
_cell.length_b   1.000
_cell.length_c   1.000
_cell.angle_alpha   90.00
_cell.angle_beta   90.00
_cell.angle_gamma   90.00
#
_symmetry.space_group_name_H-M   'P 1'
#
loop_
_entity.id
_entity.type
_entity.pdbx_description
1 polymer ?
#
loop_
_entity_poly.entity_id
_entity_poly.type
_entity_poly.pdbx_seq_one_letter_code
_entity_poly.pdbx_strand_id
1 'polypeptide(L)'
;MTVKLSPLESKIFGKVCYGFRRDKNKRVETVEPEAEIVREIFGLYLSGNSLEKIQEHLRKQGIPSPSGRTVWSRDVLNKLLNNYKYTFGIIDHTTYMAVEEMKSSRCRNPNRNVEDNEEWNEQVNLNYYGLTR
;
A
#
# COMPACT_ATOMS: atom_id res chain seq x y z
N MET A 1 -9.54 -3.44 15.52
CA MET A 1 -11.01 -3.45 15.33
C MET A 1 -11.28 -3.86 13.90
N THR A 2 -12.20 -4.80 13.66
CA THR A 2 -12.52 -5.24 12.29
C THR A 2 -13.27 -4.18 11.50
N VAL A 3 -12.73 -3.81 10.33
CA VAL A 3 -13.35 -2.87 9.39
C VAL A 3 -14.03 -3.65 8.28
N LYS A 4 -15.28 -3.32 7.98
CA LYS A 4 -16.03 -3.87 6.83
C LYS A 4 -16.17 -2.81 5.75
N LEU A 5 -15.77 -3.16 4.54
CA LEU A 5 -15.86 -2.25 3.39
C LEU A 5 -17.28 -2.21 2.82
N SER A 6 -17.61 -1.08 2.20
CA SER A 6 -18.84 -0.93 1.43
C SER A 6 -18.85 -1.87 0.22
N PRO A 7 -20.03 -2.13 -0.38
CA PRO A 7 -20.11 -2.92 -1.61
C PRO A 7 -19.29 -2.37 -2.77
N LEU A 8 -19.12 -1.04 -2.87
CA LEU A 8 -18.34 -0.40 -3.92
C LEU A 8 -16.84 -0.61 -3.70
N GLU A 9 -16.35 -0.35 -2.48
CA GLU A 9 -14.95 -0.56 -2.12
C GLU A 9 -14.56 -2.05 -2.25
N SER A 10 -15.47 -2.96 -1.89
CA SER A 10 -15.25 -4.41 -2.02
C SER A 10 -15.02 -4.85 -3.47
N LYS A 11 -15.49 -4.10 -4.47
CA LYS A 11 -15.23 -4.38 -5.90
C LYS A 11 -13.79 -4.08 -6.33
N ILE A 12 -13.09 -3.17 -5.63
CA ILE A 12 -11.68 -2.82 -5.87
C ILE A 12 -10.77 -4.06 -5.66
N PHE A 13 -11.19 -4.94 -4.78
CA PHE A 13 -10.45 -6.15 -4.42
C PHE A 13 -10.76 -7.29 -5.38
N GLY A 14 -10.30 -7.27 -6.64
CA GLY A 14 -10.46 -8.42 -7.55
C GLY A 14 -10.03 -9.75 -6.90
N LYS A 15 -8.73 -9.90 -6.64
CA LYS A 15 -8.18 -10.89 -5.70
C LYS A 15 -8.00 -10.25 -4.32
N VAL A 16 -8.38 -10.97 -3.26
CA VAL A 16 -8.20 -10.52 -1.88
C VAL A 16 -6.71 -10.64 -1.50
N CYS A 17 -6.14 -9.56 -0.97
CA CYS A 17 -4.78 -9.57 -0.44
C CYS A 17 -4.77 -10.01 1.04
N TYR A 18 -3.59 -10.39 1.52
CA TYR A 18 -3.37 -10.75 2.92
C TYR A 18 -3.88 -9.66 3.87
N GLY A 19 -4.35 -9.99 5.07
CA GLY A 19 -4.97 -9.00 5.96
C GLY A 19 -6.45 -8.76 5.70
N PHE A 20 -7.00 -9.33 4.62
CA PHE A 20 -8.40 -9.18 4.25
C PHE A 20 -9.04 -10.54 3.95
N ARG A 21 -10.37 -10.63 4.12
CA ARG A 21 -11.17 -11.76 3.67
C ARG A 21 -12.49 -11.31 3.07
N ARG A 22 -13.12 -12.19 2.29
CA ARG A 22 -14.50 -11.99 1.81
C ARG A 22 -15.48 -12.68 2.74
N ASP A 23 -16.50 -11.95 3.16
CA ASP A 23 -17.63 -12.49 3.90
C ASP A 23 -18.62 -13.22 2.97
N LYS A 24 -19.67 -13.79 3.58
CA LYS A 24 -20.75 -14.49 2.86
C LYS A 24 -21.51 -13.58 1.88
N ASN A 25 -21.50 -12.28 2.11
CA ASN A 25 -22.16 -11.27 1.28
C ASN A 25 -21.24 -10.68 0.21
N LYS A 26 -20.08 -11.31 -0.03
CA LYS A 26 -19.05 -10.85 -0.97
C LYS A 26 -18.44 -9.48 -0.60
N ARG A 27 -18.61 -9.02 0.64
CA ARG A 27 -17.97 -7.82 1.16
C ARG A 27 -16.59 -8.15 1.70
N VAL A 28 -15.67 -7.23 1.56
CA VAL A 28 -14.31 -7.37 2.06
C VAL A 28 -14.23 -6.80 3.48
N GLU A 29 -13.59 -7.54 4.37
CA GLU A 29 -13.35 -7.14 5.76
C GLU A 29 -11.92 -7.44 6.19
N THR A 30 -11.41 -6.68 7.16
CA THR A 30 -10.07 -6.89 7.73
C THR A 30 -10.01 -8.15 8.59
N VAL A 31 -8.88 -8.84 8.55
CA VAL A 31 -8.56 -9.97 9.42
C VAL A 31 -7.54 -9.48 10.43
N GLU A 32 -7.98 -9.17 11.65
CA GLU A 32 -7.16 -8.44 12.63
C GLU A 32 -5.76 -9.01 12.89
N PRO A 33 -5.57 -10.34 13.08
CA PRO A 33 -4.23 -10.89 13.27
C PRO A 33 -3.30 -10.66 12.07
N GLU A 34 -3.82 -10.80 10.86
CA GLU A 34 -3.05 -10.56 9.63
C GLU A 34 -2.83 -9.07 9.38
N ALA A 35 -3.81 -8.23 9.72
CA ALA A 35 -3.73 -6.78 9.60
C ALA A 35 -2.67 -6.19 10.55
N GLU A 36 -2.52 -6.75 11.75
CA GLU A 36 -1.44 -6.38 12.70
C GLU A 36 -0.06 -6.62 12.07
N ILE A 37 0.13 -7.78 11.44
CA ILE A 37 1.37 -8.13 10.76
C ILE A 37 1.65 -7.16 9.61
N VAL A 38 0.63 -6.78 8.84
CA VAL A 38 0.79 -5.77 7.78
C VAL A 38 1.23 -4.44 8.38
N ARG A 39 0.57 -3.95 9.43
CA ARG A 39 0.95 -2.70 10.12
C ARG A 39 2.39 -2.76 10.62
N GLU A 40 2.78 -3.88 11.21
CA GLU A 40 4.15 -4.12 11.68
C GLU A 40 5.16 -4.06 10.52
N ILE A 41 4.87 -4.70 9.37
CA ILE A 41 5.75 -4.66 8.19
C ILE A 41 5.95 -3.22 7.69
N PHE A 42 4.88 -2.43 7.60
CA PHE A 42 4.96 -1.02 7.21
C PHE A 42 5.79 -0.22 8.23
N GLY A 43 5.55 -0.40 9.53
CA GLY A 43 6.31 0.26 10.60
C GLY A 43 7.79 -0.09 10.59
N LEU A 44 8.13 -1.37 10.43
CA LEU A 44 9.52 -1.83 10.34
C LEU A 44 10.22 -1.25 9.12
N TYR A 45 9.55 -1.17 7.98
CA TYR A 45 10.12 -0.58 6.77
C TYR A 45 10.42 0.91 6.96
N LEU A 46 9.44 1.67 7.48
CA LEU A 46 9.61 3.10 7.80
C LEU A 46 10.69 3.35 8.86
N SER A 47 10.91 2.41 9.76
CA SER A 47 12.02 2.44 10.73
C SER A 47 13.40 2.19 10.10
N GLY A 48 13.49 2.08 8.77
CA GLY A 48 14.75 1.96 8.05
C GLY A 48 15.18 0.53 7.71
N ASN A 49 14.46 -0.49 8.18
CA ASN A 49 14.86 -1.88 7.99
C ASN A 49 14.82 -2.31 6.52
N SER A 50 15.76 -3.16 6.11
CA SER A 50 15.76 -3.79 4.79
C SER A 50 14.68 -4.88 4.70
N LEU A 51 14.28 -5.25 3.48
CA LEU A 51 13.35 -6.37 3.27
C LEU A 51 13.88 -7.69 3.85
N GLU A 52 15.19 -7.90 3.85
CA GLU A 52 15.84 -9.07 4.46
C GLU A 52 15.68 -9.08 5.98
N LYS A 53 15.87 -7.93 6.63
CA LYS A 53 15.72 -7.81 8.07
C LYS A 53 14.27 -7.99 8.51
N ILE A 54 13.32 -7.48 7.72
CA ILE A 54 11.88 -7.72 7.92
C ILE A 54 11.56 -9.20 7.74
N GLN A 55 12.06 -9.84 6.69
CA GLN A 55 11.89 -11.28 6.46
C GLN A 55 12.41 -12.11 7.64
N GLU A 56 13.61 -11.82 8.12
CA GLU A 56 14.22 -12.52 9.27
C GLU A 56 13.39 -12.34 10.53
N HIS A 57 12.89 -11.11 10.77
CA HIS A 57 12.02 -10.79 11.90
C HIS A 57 10.72 -11.61 11.87
N LEU A 58 10.01 -11.63 10.75
CA LEU A 58 8.79 -12.43 10.58
C LEU A 58 9.07 -13.93 10.75
N ARG A 59 10.21 -14.41 10.24
CA ARG A 59 10.63 -15.81 10.40
C ARG A 59 10.89 -16.16 11.86
N LYS A 60 11.55 -15.30 12.62
CA LYS A 60 11.83 -15.48 14.05
C LYS A 60 10.55 -15.54 14.87
N GLN A 61 9.53 -14.78 14.49
CA GLN A 61 8.20 -14.85 15.11
C GLN A 61 7.38 -16.07 14.68
N GLY A 62 7.85 -16.85 13.69
CA GLY A 62 7.12 -18.01 13.17
C GLY A 62 5.90 -17.64 12.31
N ILE A 63 5.86 -16.43 11.76
CA ILE A 63 4.73 -15.96 10.95
C ILE A 63 4.85 -16.51 9.51
N PRO A 64 3.91 -17.35 9.05
CA PRO A 64 3.94 -17.88 7.68
C PRO A 64 3.56 -16.79 6.66
N SER A 65 4.04 -16.96 5.42
CA SER A 65 3.68 -16.11 4.30
C SER A 65 2.19 -16.27 3.92
N PRO A 66 1.62 -15.35 3.12
CA PRO A 66 0.25 -15.48 2.61
C PRO A 66 0.01 -16.77 1.79
N SER A 67 1.09 -17.40 1.31
CA SER A 67 1.07 -18.67 0.58
C SER A 67 1.38 -19.89 1.48
N GLY A 68 1.46 -19.71 2.79
CA GLY A 68 1.75 -20.78 3.76
C GLY A 68 3.22 -21.17 3.86
N ARG A 69 4.15 -20.39 3.28
CA ARG A 69 5.59 -20.68 3.36
C ARG A 69 6.15 -20.17 4.68
N THR A 70 7.19 -20.83 5.18
CA THR A 70 7.89 -20.42 6.42
C THR A 70 8.68 -19.11 6.28
N VAL A 71 8.97 -18.69 5.04
CA VAL A 71 9.75 -17.48 4.75
C VAL A 71 8.98 -16.59 3.78
N TRP A 72 8.88 -15.31 4.13
CA TRP A 72 8.35 -14.26 3.27
C TRP A 72 9.42 -13.82 2.27
N SER A 73 9.32 -14.22 1.00
CA SER A 73 10.28 -13.77 -0.02
C SER A 73 10.27 -12.25 -0.19
N ARG A 74 11.43 -11.67 -0.56
CA ARG A 74 11.57 -10.24 -0.87
C ARG A 74 10.50 -9.71 -1.84
N ASP A 75 10.15 -10.47 -2.87
CA ASP A 75 9.11 -10.08 -3.83
C ASP A 75 7.71 -9.95 -3.21
N VAL A 76 7.38 -10.83 -2.26
CA VAL A 76 6.09 -10.79 -1.56
C VAL A 76 6.02 -9.57 -0.65
N LEU A 77 7.10 -9.30 0.11
CA LEU A 77 7.18 -8.10 0.94
C LEU A 77 7.15 -6.82 0.09
N ASN A 78 7.88 -6.81 -1.03
CA ASN A 78 7.86 -5.66 -1.95
C ASN A 78 6.45 -5.45 -2.52
N LYS A 79 5.79 -6.49 -3.03
CA LYS A 79 4.40 -6.39 -3.52
C LYS A 79 3.43 -5.93 -2.44
N LEU A 80 3.63 -6.35 -1.20
CA LEU A 80 2.83 -5.91 -0.06
C LEU A 80 3.00 -4.41 0.18
N LEU A 81 4.23 -3.91 0.25
CA LEU A 81 4.53 -2.49 0.47
C LEU A 81 4.07 -1.58 -0.69
N ASN A 82 3.97 -2.10 -1.92
CA ASN A 82 3.46 -1.38 -3.10
C ASN A 82 1.93 -1.44 -3.25
N ASN A 83 1.20 -2.11 -2.36
CA ASN A 83 -0.23 -2.34 -2.54
C ASN A 83 -1.05 -1.26 -1.82
N TYR A 84 -1.55 -0.29 -2.58
CA TYR A 84 -2.41 0.78 -2.06
C TYR A 84 -3.67 0.25 -1.34
N LYS A 85 -4.13 -0.98 -1.61
CA LYS A 85 -5.34 -1.54 -0.99
C LYS A 85 -5.27 -1.63 0.53
N TYR A 86 -4.07 -1.61 1.11
CA TYR A 86 -3.90 -1.58 2.56
C TYR A 86 -4.41 -0.29 3.21
N THR A 87 -4.61 0.79 2.44
CA THR A 87 -5.21 2.03 2.95
C THR A 87 -6.71 1.91 3.25
N PHE A 88 -7.35 0.81 2.86
CA PHE A 88 -8.77 0.53 3.13
C PHE A 88 -8.94 -0.14 4.50
N GLY A 89 -8.43 0.51 5.55
CA GLY A 89 -8.68 0.14 6.96
C GLY A 89 -7.57 -0.64 7.67
N ILE A 90 -6.41 -0.88 7.05
CA ILE A 90 -5.24 -1.50 7.72
C ILE A 90 -4.18 -0.46 8.08
N ILE A 91 -3.83 0.41 7.13
CA ILE A 91 -2.92 1.55 7.33
C ILE A 91 -3.57 2.85 6.84
N ASP A 92 -3.01 3.99 7.23
CA ASP A 92 -3.44 5.29 6.73
C ASP A 92 -2.76 5.63 5.39
N HIS A 93 -3.40 6.54 4.64
CA HIS A 93 -2.84 7.04 3.37
C HIS A 93 -1.46 7.70 3.56
N THR A 94 -1.27 8.41 4.68
CA THR A 94 0.00 9.06 5.04
C THR A 94 1.13 8.04 5.24
N THR A 95 0.85 6.93 5.92
CA THR A 95 1.80 5.83 6.10
C THR A 95 2.22 5.22 4.77
N TYR A 96 1.25 5.01 3.86
CA TYR A 96 1.54 4.50 2.53
C TYR A 96 2.44 5.46 1.74
N MET A 97 2.14 6.76 1.75
CA MET A 97 2.95 7.76 1.06
C MET A 97 4.37 7.88 1.62
N ALA A 98 4.55 7.79 2.94
CA ALA A 98 5.87 7.79 3.54
C ALA A 98 6.73 6.59 3.09
N VAL A 99 6.11 5.42 2.89
CA VAL A 99 6.81 4.23 2.36
C VAL A 99 7.24 4.46 0.91
N GLU A 100 6.34 5.01 0.08
CA GLU A 100 6.63 5.33 -1.32
C GLU A 100 7.77 6.36 -1.45
N GLU A 101 7.75 7.39 -0.62
CA GLU A 101 8.82 8.39 -0.53
C GLU A 101 10.15 7.72 -0.16
N MET A 102 10.19 6.94 0.93
CA MET A 102 11.43 6.27 1.36
C MET A 102 11.98 5.33 0.28
N LYS A 103 11.11 4.65 -0.49
CA LYS A 103 11.52 3.82 -1.63
C LYS A 103 12.09 4.67 -2.76
N SER A 104 11.44 5.78 -3.08
CA SER A 104 11.92 6.75 -4.08
C SER A 104 13.31 7.29 -3.71
N SER A 105 13.53 7.67 -2.44
CA SER A 105 14.84 8.16 -1.97
C SER A 105 15.93 7.10 -2.00
N ARG A 106 15.60 5.83 -1.75
CA ARG A 106 16.54 4.70 -1.84
C ARG A 106 16.89 4.33 -3.29
N CYS A 107 15.99 4.62 -4.23
CA CYS A 107 16.24 4.48 -5.66
C CYS A 107 16.89 5.76 -6.21
N ARG A 108 18.21 5.93 -6.05
CA ARG A 108 18.96 6.93 -6.84
C ARG A 108 18.97 6.53 -8.31
N ASN A 109 17.98 6.95 -9.09
CA ASN A 109 18.16 7.12 -10.52
C ASN A 109 18.49 8.60 -10.80
N PRO A 110 19.73 8.96 -11.17
CA PRO A 110 20.10 10.35 -11.43
C PRO A 110 19.36 10.98 -12.63
N ASN A 111 18.64 10.20 -13.45
CA ASN A 111 17.88 10.68 -14.61
C ASN A 111 16.36 10.77 -14.39
N ARG A 112 15.89 10.98 -13.15
CA ARG A 112 14.47 11.32 -12.96
C ARG A 112 14.28 12.79 -13.36
N ASN A 113 14.05 13.05 -14.65
CA ASN A 113 13.49 14.31 -15.12
C ASN A 113 12.14 14.49 -14.43
N VAL A 114 12.15 15.21 -13.32
CA VAL A 114 10.94 15.80 -12.77
C VAL A 114 10.72 17.06 -13.60
N GLU A 115 10.02 16.92 -14.72
CA GLU A 115 9.37 18.08 -15.33
C GLU A 115 8.16 18.42 -14.46
N ASP A 116 8.43 19.05 -13.32
CA ASP A 116 7.42 19.83 -12.62
C ASP A 116 7.26 21.13 -13.41
N ASN A 117 6.28 21.17 -14.32
CA ASN A 117 5.64 22.45 -14.63
C ASN A 117 4.18 22.25 -15.01
N GLU A 118 3.33 22.05 -14.01
CA GLU A 118 1.97 22.57 -14.06
C GLU A 118 1.84 23.66 -13.00
N GLU A 119 2.52 24.78 -13.25
CA GLU A 119 2.13 26.08 -12.71
C GLU A 119 0.65 26.32 -13.09
N TRP A 120 -0.23 26.30 -12.07
CA TRP A 120 -1.66 26.54 -12.19
C TRP A 120 -1.92 27.95 -12.75
N ASN A 121 -2.02 28.08 -14.07
CA ASN A 121 -2.45 29.32 -14.70
C ASN A 121 -3.97 29.28 -14.94
N GLU A 122 -4.73 29.81 -13.96
CA GLU A 122 -6.21 29.87 -13.99
C GLU A 122 -6.78 30.48 -15.27
N GLN A 123 -6.07 31.43 -15.90
CA GLN A 123 -6.50 32.06 -17.15
C GLN A 123 -6.49 31.10 -18.35
N VAL A 124 -5.58 30.11 -18.37
CA VAL A 124 -5.41 29.19 -19.50
C VAL A 124 -6.46 28.09 -19.46
N ASN A 125 -6.81 27.59 -18.26
CA ASN A 125 -7.81 26.54 -18.10
C ASN A 125 -9.25 27.02 -18.38
N LEU A 126 -9.58 28.30 -18.11
CA LEU A 126 -10.87 28.88 -18.48
C LEU A 126 -11.06 28.99 -20.00
N ASN A 127 -9.96 29.12 -20.77
CA ASN A 127 -10.01 29.12 -22.23
C ASN A 127 -10.16 27.71 -22.83
N TYR A 128 -9.76 26.65 -22.11
CA TYR A 128 -9.85 25.27 -22.60
C TYR A 128 -11.26 24.66 -22.46
N TYR A 129 -12.02 25.05 -21.43
CA TYR A 129 -13.41 24.59 -21.24
C TYR A 129 -14.46 25.36 -22.04
N GLY A 130 -14.05 26.17 -23.03
CA GLY A 130 -14.93 26.63 -24.11
C GLY A 130 -16.21 27.35 -23.67
N LEU A 131 -16.20 28.06 -22.54
CA LEU A 131 -17.29 28.93 -22.11
C LEU A 131 -16.99 30.38 -22.51
N THR A 132 -16.81 30.59 -23.81
CA THR A 132 -17.07 31.91 -24.40
C THR A 132 -18.53 31.95 -24.81
N ARG A 133 -19.22 32.88 -24.14
CA ARG A 133 -20.62 33.28 -24.25
C ARG A 133 -21.13 33.47 -25.68
#